data_AF-A0A2H3KRU4-F1
#
_entry.id   AF-A0A2H3KRU4-F1
#
_cell.length_a   1.000
_cell.length_b   1.000
_cell.length_c   1.000
_cell.angle_alpha   90.00
_cell.angle_beta   90.00
_cell.angle_gamma   90.00
#
_symmetry.space_group_name_H-M   'P 1'
#
loop_
_entity.id
_entity.type
_entity.pdbx_description
1 polymer ?
#
loop_
_entity_poly.entity_id
_entity_poly.type
_entity_poly.pdbx_seq_one_letter_code
_entity_poly.pdbx_strand_id
1 'polypeptide(L)' 'MSPEMITIAVDTRVAQAFHALSEEDQRKIGVLLSLRILEATQTTESLEDLMRRIGQNARERGLTPEILADILRTI' A
#
# COMPACT_ATOMS: atom_id res chain seq x y z
N MET A 1 -14.14 12.47 -1.51
CA MET A 1 -12.71 12.74 -1.74
C MET A 1 -12.60 13.49 -3.05
N SER A 2 -11.79 14.55 -3.11
CA SER A 2 -11.62 15.34 -4.34
C SER A 2 -10.66 14.62 -5.29
N PRO A 3 -10.98 14.50 -6.60
CA PRO A 3 -10.08 13.87 -7.55
C PRO A 3 -8.82 14.73 -7.75
N GLU A 4 -7.66 14.09 -7.75
CA GLU A 4 -6.38 14.69 -8.12
C GLU A 4 -5.94 14.15 -9.48
N MET A 5 -5.50 15.05 -10.38
CA MET A 5 -5.12 14.67 -11.75
C MET A 5 -3.67 14.21 -11.79
N ILE A 6 -3.45 13.00 -12.29
CA ILE A 6 -2.12 12.46 -12.56
C ILE A 6 -1.93 12.26 -14.06
N THR A 7 -0.69 12.44 -14.56
CA THR A 7 -0.34 12.16 -15.96
C THR A 7 0.33 10.81 -16.07
N ILE A 8 -0.22 9.92 -16.90
CA ILE A 8 0.31 8.57 -17.14
C ILE A 8 0.58 8.42 -18.64
N ALA A 9 1.78 7.99 -18.99
CA ALA A 9 2.11 7.65 -20.37
C ALA A 9 1.45 6.30 -20.75
N VAL A 10 0.66 6.31 -21.81
CA VAL A 10 0.00 5.13 -22.39
C VAL A 10 0.21 5.11 -23.90
N ASP A 11 -0.10 3.97 -24.53
CA ASP A 11 -0.11 3.89 -25.99
C ASP A 11 -1.07 4.94 -26.60
N THR A 12 -0.68 5.54 -27.74
CA THR A 12 -1.44 6.61 -28.38
C THR A 12 -2.87 6.18 -28.74
N ARG A 13 -3.08 4.93 -29.14
CA ARG A 13 -4.42 4.41 -29.46
C ARG A 13 -5.29 4.31 -28.21
N VAL A 14 -4.70 3.97 -27.07
CA VAL A 14 -5.40 3.91 -25.78
C VAL A 14 -5.79 5.31 -25.32
N ALA A 15 -4.90 6.31 -25.46
CA ALA A 15 -5.22 7.69 -25.13
C ALA A 15 -6.38 8.22 -25.99
N GLN A 16 -6.35 7.97 -27.30
CA GLN A 16 -7.43 8.35 -28.22
C GLN A 16 -8.76 7.68 -27.85
N ALA A 17 -8.73 6.37 -27.56
CA ALA A 17 -9.92 5.63 -27.16
C ALA A 17 -10.50 6.17 -25.84
N PHE A 18 -9.66 6.45 -24.84
CA PHE A 18 -10.08 7.01 -23.57
C PHE A 18 -10.74 8.39 -23.73
N HIS A 19 -10.16 9.27 -24.56
CA HIS A 19 -10.74 10.59 -24.84
C HIS A 19 -12.08 10.55 -25.59
N ALA A 20 -12.35 9.45 -26.32
CA ALA A 20 -13.62 9.25 -27.01
C ALA A 20 -14.73 8.67 -26.11
N LEU A 21 -14.40 8.24 -24.89
CA LEU A 21 -15.38 7.71 -23.93
C LEU A 21 -16.28 8.79 -23.35
N SER A 22 -17.46 8.38 -22.91
CA SER A 22 -18.33 9.21 -22.08
C SER A 22 -17.63 9.61 -20.78
N GLU A 23 -18.02 10.74 -20.19
CA GLU A 23 -17.47 11.14 -18.88
C GLU A 23 -17.69 10.09 -17.80
N GLU A 24 -18.81 9.35 -17.86
CA GLU A 24 -19.11 8.29 -16.91
C GLU A 24 -18.11 7.14 -17.04
N ASP A 25 -17.78 6.73 -18.26
CA ASP A 25 -16.83 5.64 -18.49
C ASP A 25 -15.39 6.06 -18.19
N GLN A 26 -15.02 7.32 -18.49
CA GLN A 26 -13.74 7.88 -18.05
C GLN A 26 -13.62 7.87 -16.52
N ARG A 27 -14.69 8.24 -15.79
CA ARG A 27 -14.74 8.17 -14.32
C ARG A 27 -14.59 6.73 -13.81
N LYS A 28 -15.28 5.75 -14.40
CA LYS A 28 -15.16 4.33 -14.03
C LYS A 28 -13.72 3.82 -14.17
N ILE A 29 -13.05 4.17 -15.27
CA ILE A 29 -11.64 3.82 -15.48
C ILE A 29 -10.75 4.51 -14.44
N GLY A 30 -11.00 5.78 -14.10
CA GLY A 30 -10.27 6.48 -13.04
C GLY A 30 -10.37 5.78 -11.68
N VAL A 31 -11.56 5.26 -11.33
CA VAL A 31 -11.75 4.46 -10.11
C VAL A 31 -10.97 3.15 -10.16
N LEU A 32 -11.02 2.42 -11.28
CA LEU A 32 -10.27 1.18 -11.45
C LEU A 32 -8.76 1.42 -11.31
N LEU A 33 -8.25 2.46 -11.95
CA LEU A 33 -6.84 2.85 -11.85
C LEU A 33 -6.45 3.17 -10.40
N SER A 34 -7.28 3.92 -9.68
CA SER A 34 -7.06 4.25 -8.28
C SER A 34 -6.95 2.99 -7.41
N LEU A 35 -7.86 2.02 -7.61
CA LEU A 35 -7.81 0.74 -6.90
C LEU A 35 -6.54 -0.04 -7.21
N ARG A 36 -6.13 -0.10 -8.49
CA ARG A 36 -4.91 -0.82 -8.88
C ARG A 36 -3.64 -0.20 -8.33
N ILE A 37 -3.56 1.13 -8.32
CA ILE A 37 -2.44 1.85 -7.69
C ILE A 37 -2.44 1.57 -6.19
N LEU A 38 -3.59 1.67 -5.53
CA LEU A 38 -3.69 1.37 -4.11
C LEU A 38 -3.29 -0.07 -3.80
N GLU A 39 -3.75 -1.08 -4.56
CA GLU A 39 -3.32 -2.48 -4.43
C GLU A 39 -1.81 -2.63 -4.59
N ALA A 40 -1.22 -1.99 -5.61
CA ALA A 40 0.21 -2.05 -5.86
C ALA A 40 1.04 -1.36 -4.74
N THR A 41 0.49 -0.32 -4.12
CA THR A 41 1.13 0.35 -2.96
C THR A 41 0.81 -0.33 -1.63
N GLN A 42 -0.28 -1.10 -1.57
CA GLN A 42 -0.57 -2.07 -0.52
C GLN A 42 0.25 -3.34 -0.77
N THR A 43 1.56 -3.20 -0.98
CA THR A 43 2.47 -4.22 -0.52
C THR A 43 2.21 -4.36 0.96
N THR A 44 1.55 -5.45 1.36
CA THR A 44 1.54 -5.93 2.74
C THR A 44 2.95 -5.76 3.25
N GLU A 45 3.13 -4.95 4.29
CA GLU A 45 4.40 -4.84 5.02
C GLU A 45 4.99 -6.25 5.08
N SER A 46 6.23 -6.42 4.59
CA SER A 46 6.83 -7.74 4.58
C SER A 46 6.81 -8.27 6.01
N LEU A 47 6.67 -9.58 6.22
CA LEU A 47 6.73 -10.14 7.57
C LEU A 47 8.00 -9.66 8.29
N GLU A 48 9.10 -9.50 7.55
CA GLU A 48 10.36 -8.98 8.07
C GLU A 48 10.22 -7.54 8.58
N ASP A 49 9.62 -6.64 7.81
CA ASP A 49 9.42 -5.24 8.20
C ASP A 49 8.45 -5.12 9.38
N LEU A 50 7.39 -5.93 9.37
CA LEU A 50 6.43 -6.03 10.47
C LEU A 50 7.13 -6.51 11.75
N MET A 51 7.92 -7.59 11.67
CA MET A 51 8.68 -8.11 12.80
C MET A 51 9.72 -7.10 13.29
N ARG A 52 10.38 -6.37 12.38
CA ARG A 52 11.33 -5.32 12.73
C ARG A 52 10.67 -4.20 13.51
N ARG A 53 9.50 -3.73 13.05
CA ARG A 53 8.69 -2.70 13.71
C ARG A 53 8.16 -3.16 15.07
N ILE A 54 7.66 -4.40 15.16
CA ILE A 54 7.23 -4.99 16.44
C ILE A 54 8.41 -5.07 17.42
N GLY A 55 9.57 -5.55 16.96
CA GLY A 55 10.77 -5.65 17.77
C GLY A 55 11.26 -4.29 18.28
N GLN A 56 11.21 -3.26 17.43
CA GLN A 56 11.55 -1.89 17.81
C GLN A 56 10.60 -1.33 18.88
N ASN A 57 9.30 -1.44 18.65
CA ASN A 57 8.28 -1.00 19.62
C ASN A 57 8.42 -1.71 20.97
N ALA A 58 8.77 -3.01 20.96
CA ALA A 58 8.94 -3.76 22.18
C ALA A 58 10.15 -3.26 22.99
N ARG A 59 11.29 -2.99 22.33
CA ARG A 59 12.48 -2.41 22.98
C ARG A 59 12.20 -1.03 23.56
N GLU A 60 11.49 -0.17 22.82
CA GLU A 60 11.08 1.17 23.29
C GLU A 60 10.18 1.10 24.52
N ARG A 61 9.41 0.01 24.66
CA ARG A 61 8.57 -0.27 25.83
C ARG A 61 9.30 -1.02 26.95
N GLY A 62 10.61 -1.18 26.85
CA GLY A 62 11.44 -1.79 27.88
C GLY A 62 11.60 -3.31 27.79
N LEU A 63 11.21 -3.95 26.67
CA LEU A 63 11.55 -5.36 26.44
C LEU A 63 13.06 -5.49 26.19
N THR A 64 13.78 -5.94 27.20
CA THR A 64 15.22 -6.26 27.11
C THR A 64 15.42 -7.74 26.72
N PRO A 65 16.62 -8.12 26.24
CA PRO A 65 16.94 -9.52 25.94
C PRO A 65 16.70 -10.47 27.12
N GLU A 66 16.96 -10.01 28.34
CA GLU A 66 16.78 -10.78 29.58
C GLU A 66 15.30 -11.06 29.85
N ILE A 67 14.45 -10.01 29.77
CA ILE A 67 12.99 -10.15 29.95
C ILE A 67 12.41 -11.06 28.88
N LEU A 68 12.85 -10.92 27.63
CA LEU A 68 12.42 -11.80 26.55
C LEU A 68 12.82 -13.26 26.82
N ALA A 69 14.04 -13.50 27.29
CA ALA A 69 14.52 -14.83 27.62
C ALA A 69 13.71 -15.47 28.77
N ASP A 70 13.29 -14.68 29.75
CA ASP A 70 12.45 -15.16 30.85
C ASP A 70 11.02 -15.49 30.38
N ILE A 71 10.42 -14.63 29.54
CA ILE A 71 9.11 -14.90 28.92
C ILE A 71 9.15 -16.21 28.13
N LEU A 72 10.15 -16.40 27.27
CA LEU A 72 10.27 -17.58 26.41
C LEU A 72 10.55 -18.89 27.16
N ARG A 73 11.10 -18.83 28.38
CA ARG A 73 11.26 -20.01 29.25
C ARG A 73 9.96 -20.46 29.90
N THR A 74 8.95 -19.60 29.90
CA THR A 74 7.69 -19.81 30.62
C THR A 74 6.56 -20.31 29.69
N ILE A 75 6.83 -20.43 28.38
CA ILE A 75 5.92 -20.91 27.33
C ILE A 75 6.43 -22.24 26.79
#